data_AF-A0A291GR36-F1
#
_entry.id   AF-A0A291GR36-F1
#
_cell.length_a   1.000
_cell.length_b   1.000
_cell.length_c   1.000
_cell.angle_alpha   90.00
_cell.angle_beta   90.00
_cell.angle_gamma   90.00
#
_symmetry.space_group_name_H-M   'P 1'
#
loop_
_entity.id
_entity.type
_entity.pdbx_description
1 polymer ?
#
loop_
_entity_poly.entity_id
_entity_poly.type
_entity_poly.pdbx_seq_one_letter_code
_entity_poly.pdbx_strand_id
1 'polypeptide(L)'
;MSGDLSAVREVWAQRSGARTGSDVLYLLYLGALSVLVLGVPALRFGGALLARPDVLPVLQHPLAPRLAGIVVLIAAAALVLLGGVRGPALMAPFFTTTLASSGIRRRTVLWRPYVRALLAPTASMAVVASLIAVTLRAAGGGDGAAGGGADGAAAVRFVLAATGAGLLLGAAWLAGELLTARPRRLLVGALLLAGGLSALLPQGTGLGGSWPGAEAPHGPGALLVLGAGIAATAAGITLLDRLRGTVLREQSMRWESVTTVATSGDLAGAAATFRPPPSAGRRLRAVGPRPLVLLYARRDAVAWLRSPDRLVVGIVVALLAAAALAGSTQLTGPLAGGAVLLGAVALWGAGSTLVEGIRHGVHTLGAPRLFGQTVAVQVLLHALAPALLLTALAALGGGGLVLAGGIGEGALRAVLLPVALAPVLIAGQVRDAAKGPMPLQLMTPMPTAQGDSSVLVMLAWQSDALLLALLAGTLLAGLGLLGPVWTLGGAALLTALMALMARGRLRALGS
;
A
#
# COMPACT_ATOMS: atom_id res chain seq x y z
N MET A 1 34.41 23.91 -15.09
CA MET A 1 35.09 23.41 -13.87
C MET A 1 34.31 22.21 -13.33
N SER A 2 34.72 21.00 -13.70
CA SER A 2 34.25 19.75 -13.06
C SER A 2 35.07 19.56 -11.78
N GLY A 3 34.66 20.21 -10.70
CA GLY A 3 35.33 20.08 -9.40
C GLY A 3 35.25 18.63 -8.92
N ASP A 4 36.40 18.01 -8.71
CA ASP A 4 36.49 16.65 -8.21
C ASP A 4 35.93 16.59 -6.78
N LEU A 5 34.82 15.85 -6.61
CA LEU A 5 34.14 15.68 -5.33
C LEU A 5 34.78 14.56 -4.49
N SER A 6 35.88 13.97 -4.94
CA SER A 6 36.60 12.89 -4.26
C SER A 6 37.08 13.31 -2.86
N ALA A 7 37.79 14.43 -2.76
CA ALA A 7 38.35 14.94 -1.50
C ALA A 7 37.27 15.28 -0.45
N VAL A 8 36.15 15.88 -0.87
CA VAL A 8 35.03 16.19 0.04
C VAL A 8 34.34 14.90 0.52
N ARG A 9 34.20 13.90 -0.36
CA ARG A 9 33.68 12.58 0.02
C ARG A 9 34.60 11.86 0.97
N GLU A 10 35.92 11.99 0.79
CA GLU A 10 36.93 11.34 1.63
C GLU A 10 36.99 11.95 3.03
N VAL A 11 36.99 13.28 3.14
CA VAL A 11 36.93 13.96 4.45
C VAL A 11 35.61 13.68 5.16
N TRP A 12 34.49 13.68 4.42
CA TRP A 12 33.21 13.30 5.01
C TRP A 12 33.20 11.84 5.44
N ALA A 13 33.74 10.95 4.60
CA ALA A 13 33.88 9.54 4.90
C ALA A 13 34.69 9.30 6.18
N GLN A 14 35.80 10.00 6.37
CA GLN A 14 36.59 9.93 7.60
C GLN A 14 35.81 10.44 8.83
N ARG A 15 35.00 11.49 8.70
CA ARG A 15 34.21 12.05 9.81
C ARG A 15 32.96 11.25 10.16
N SER A 16 32.34 10.60 9.19
CA SER A 16 31.10 9.84 9.37
C SER A 16 31.33 8.35 9.68
N GLY A 17 32.58 7.91 9.88
CA GLY A 17 32.91 6.49 10.05
C GLY A 17 32.57 5.68 8.80
N ALA A 18 33.02 6.12 7.63
CA ALA A 18 32.71 5.45 6.37
C ALA A 18 33.20 4.01 6.37
N ARG A 19 32.36 3.17 5.78
CA ARG A 19 32.59 1.74 5.62
C ARG A 19 33.94 1.50 4.95
N THR A 20 34.82 0.80 5.65
CA THR A 20 36.09 0.30 5.17
C THR A 20 35.87 -0.76 4.07
N GLY A 21 36.93 -1.13 3.34
CA GLY A 21 36.85 -2.22 2.36
C GLY A 21 36.39 -3.55 3.00
N SER A 22 36.81 -3.82 4.23
CA SER A 22 36.33 -4.94 5.04
C SER A 22 34.84 -4.84 5.36
N ASP A 23 34.32 -3.64 5.66
CA ASP A 23 32.88 -3.46 5.91
C ASP A 23 32.06 -3.72 4.64
N VAL A 24 32.57 -3.34 3.47
CA VAL A 24 31.91 -3.63 2.18
C VAL A 24 31.93 -5.13 1.88
N LEU A 25 33.07 -5.79 2.05
CA LEU A 25 33.19 -7.25 1.89
C LEU A 25 32.28 -7.98 2.89
N TYR A 26 32.24 -7.54 4.14
CA TYR A 26 31.34 -8.08 5.15
C TYR A 26 29.87 -7.90 4.78
N LEU A 27 29.48 -6.75 4.22
CA LEU A 27 28.12 -6.52 3.74
C LEU A 27 27.77 -7.36 2.52
N LEU A 28 28.72 -7.58 1.59
CA LEU A 28 28.53 -8.47 0.45
C LEU A 28 28.36 -9.92 0.92
N TYR A 29 29.21 -10.37 1.85
CA TYR A 29 29.09 -11.67 2.51
C TYR A 29 27.75 -11.82 3.22
N LEU A 30 27.38 -10.86 4.06
CA LEU A 30 26.10 -10.86 4.79
C LEU A 30 24.90 -10.85 3.82
N GLY A 31 24.98 -10.08 2.74
CA GLY A 31 23.97 -10.04 1.69
C GLY A 31 23.83 -11.38 0.97
N ALA A 32 24.93 -12.00 0.56
CA ALA A 32 24.93 -13.32 -0.09
C ALA A 32 24.37 -14.39 0.86
N LEU A 33 24.83 -14.41 2.12
CA LEU A 33 24.33 -15.33 3.13
C LEU A 33 22.84 -15.11 3.40
N SER A 34 22.37 -13.85 3.47
CA SER A 34 20.95 -13.53 3.64
C SER A 34 20.09 -14.02 2.47
N VAL A 35 20.58 -13.86 1.23
CA VAL A 35 19.88 -14.38 0.04
C VAL A 35 19.82 -15.91 0.07
N LEU A 36 20.90 -16.58 0.44
CA LEU A 36 20.92 -18.05 0.49
C LEU A 36 20.05 -18.60 1.62
N VAL A 37 20.15 -18.03 2.82
CA VAL A 37 19.48 -18.52 4.03
C VAL A 37 18.02 -18.09 4.11
N LEU A 38 17.68 -16.87 3.69
CA LEU A 38 16.30 -16.35 3.76
C LEU A 38 15.64 -16.34 2.38
N GLY A 39 16.37 -15.90 1.36
CA GLY A 39 15.82 -15.74 0.00
C GLY A 39 15.44 -17.07 -0.65
N VAL A 40 16.35 -18.06 -0.68
CA VAL A 40 16.07 -19.35 -1.34
C VAL A 40 14.90 -20.10 -0.68
N PRO A 41 14.82 -20.25 0.66
CA PRO A 41 13.64 -20.85 1.29
C PRO A 41 12.36 -20.07 1.03
N ALA A 42 12.39 -18.73 1.06
CA ALA A 42 11.23 -17.91 0.75
C ALA A 42 10.76 -18.10 -0.70
N LEU A 43 11.68 -18.17 -1.67
CA LEU A 43 11.37 -18.45 -3.07
C LEU A 43 10.79 -19.85 -3.25
N ARG A 44 11.37 -20.87 -2.58
CA ARG A 44 10.82 -22.24 -2.59
C ARG A 44 9.43 -22.31 -2.00
N PHE A 45 9.22 -21.66 -0.85
CA PHE A 45 7.91 -21.57 -0.21
C PHE A 45 6.90 -20.85 -1.12
N GLY A 46 7.30 -19.73 -1.74
CA GLY A 46 6.48 -19.00 -2.72
C GLY A 46 6.11 -19.87 -3.92
N GLY A 47 7.07 -20.59 -4.50
CA GLY A 47 6.83 -21.53 -5.59
C GLY A 47 5.89 -22.67 -5.19
N ALA A 48 6.06 -23.24 -4.00
CA ALA A 48 5.18 -24.26 -3.45
C ALA A 48 3.75 -23.74 -3.20
N LEU A 49 3.61 -22.49 -2.75
CA LEU A 49 2.30 -21.82 -2.62
C LEU A 49 1.62 -21.64 -3.98
N LEU A 50 2.36 -21.18 -5.00
CA LEU A 50 1.79 -20.98 -6.34
C LEU A 50 1.43 -22.32 -7.02
N ALA A 51 2.16 -23.38 -6.72
CA ALA A 51 1.93 -24.72 -7.27
C ALA A 51 0.76 -25.48 -6.61
N ARG A 52 0.07 -24.86 -5.63
CA ARG A 52 -1.07 -25.51 -4.96
C ARG A 52 -2.24 -25.72 -5.93
N PRO A 53 -3.02 -26.80 -5.75
CA PRO A 53 -4.16 -27.12 -6.61
C PRO A 53 -5.26 -26.05 -6.56
N ASP A 54 -5.36 -25.26 -5.48
CA ASP A 54 -6.32 -24.15 -5.38
C ASP A 54 -5.82 -22.84 -6.04
N VAL A 55 -4.51 -22.70 -6.25
CA VAL A 55 -3.90 -21.47 -6.81
C VAL A 55 -3.65 -21.58 -8.30
N LEU A 56 -3.16 -22.72 -8.74
CA LEU A 56 -2.78 -22.96 -10.13
C LEU A 56 -3.92 -22.68 -11.14
N PRO A 57 -5.19 -23.08 -10.89
CA PRO A 57 -6.30 -22.75 -11.78
C PRO A 57 -6.55 -21.25 -11.93
N VAL A 58 -6.28 -20.45 -10.89
CA VAL A 58 -6.42 -18.99 -10.94
C VAL A 58 -5.35 -18.38 -11.83
N LEU A 59 -4.12 -18.91 -11.80
CA LEU A 59 -3.03 -18.46 -12.68
C LEU A 59 -3.24 -18.88 -14.14
N GLN A 60 -3.92 -20.01 -14.37
CA GLN A 60 -4.28 -20.52 -15.70
C GLN A 60 -5.59 -19.91 -16.23
N HIS A 61 -6.31 -19.15 -15.40
CA HIS A 61 -7.59 -18.58 -15.78
C HIS A 61 -7.43 -17.59 -16.97
N PRO A 62 -8.35 -17.57 -17.95
CA PRO A 62 -8.27 -16.68 -19.12
C PRO A 62 -8.18 -15.18 -18.79
N LEU A 63 -8.63 -14.78 -17.58
CA LEU A 63 -8.55 -13.39 -17.10
C LEU A 63 -7.21 -13.04 -16.44
N ALA A 64 -6.38 -14.01 -16.04
CA ALA A 64 -5.12 -13.76 -15.34
C ALA A 64 -4.18 -12.79 -16.11
N PRO A 65 -4.01 -12.92 -17.44
CA PRO A 65 -3.25 -11.95 -18.24
C PRO A 65 -3.77 -10.52 -18.11
N ARG A 66 -5.10 -10.33 -18.18
CA ARG A 66 -5.72 -9.00 -18.09
C ARG A 66 -5.53 -8.40 -16.71
N LEU A 67 -5.77 -9.19 -15.66
CA LEU A 67 -5.58 -8.76 -14.27
C LEU A 67 -4.13 -8.36 -13.98
N ALA A 68 -3.15 -9.08 -14.52
CA ALA A 68 -1.73 -8.73 -14.36
C ALA A 68 -1.42 -7.33 -14.92
N GLY A 69 -1.94 -7.00 -16.11
CA GLY A 69 -1.80 -5.67 -16.70
C GLY A 69 -2.46 -4.56 -15.87
N ILE A 70 -3.68 -4.81 -15.39
CA ILE A 70 -4.44 -3.88 -14.55
C ILE A 70 -3.69 -3.61 -13.23
N VAL A 71 -3.18 -4.66 -12.57
CA VAL A 71 -2.42 -4.55 -11.32
C VAL A 71 -1.16 -3.70 -11.52
N VAL A 72 -0.44 -3.87 -12.64
CA VAL A 72 0.73 -3.04 -12.96
C VAL A 72 0.34 -1.57 -13.15
N LEU A 73 -0.79 -1.27 -13.78
CA LEU A 73 -1.27 0.11 -13.95
C LEU A 73 -1.72 0.75 -12.63
N ILE A 74 -2.37 -0.01 -11.76
CA ILE A 74 -2.71 0.43 -10.40
C ILE A 74 -1.43 0.68 -9.59
N ALA A 75 -0.45 -0.22 -9.68
CA ALA A 75 0.86 -0.04 -9.03
C ALA A 75 1.60 1.19 -9.56
N ALA A 76 1.55 1.46 -10.86
CA ALA A 76 2.12 2.66 -11.47
C ALA A 76 1.44 3.92 -10.91
N ALA A 77 0.11 3.94 -10.83
CA ALA A 77 -0.64 5.04 -10.25
C ALA A 77 -0.27 5.29 -8.77
N ALA A 78 -0.13 4.22 -7.98
CA ALA A 78 0.31 4.29 -6.60
C ALA A 78 1.74 4.84 -6.48
N LEU A 79 2.66 4.41 -7.33
CA LEU A 79 4.04 4.90 -7.34
C LEU A 79 4.14 6.37 -7.79
N VAL A 80 3.30 6.82 -8.71
CA VAL A 80 3.19 8.25 -9.07
C VAL A 80 2.76 9.08 -7.84
N LEU A 81 1.80 8.59 -7.06
CA LEU A 81 1.40 9.26 -5.81
C LEU A 81 2.52 9.23 -4.77
N LEU A 82 3.18 8.07 -4.60
CA LEU A 82 4.29 7.90 -3.68
C LEU A 82 5.44 8.84 -4.04
N GLY A 83 5.78 9.00 -5.32
CA GLY A 83 6.83 9.90 -5.79
C GLY A 83 6.62 11.36 -5.41
N GLY A 84 5.35 11.79 -5.32
CA GLY A 84 5.01 13.12 -4.84
C GLY A 84 5.30 13.32 -3.34
N VAL A 85 5.34 12.24 -2.56
CA VAL A 85 5.59 12.24 -1.12
C VAL A 85 7.06 11.94 -0.80
N ARG A 86 7.61 10.92 -1.45
CA ARG A 86 9.00 10.45 -1.38
C ARG A 86 9.39 9.96 -2.77
N GLY A 87 10.20 10.73 -3.48
CA GLY A 87 10.72 10.34 -4.77
C GLY A 87 11.89 9.35 -4.71
N PRO A 88 12.21 8.67 -5.82
CA PRO A 88 13.34 7.75 -5.90
C PRO A 88 14.71 8.46 -5.90
N ALA A 89 14.78 9.75 -6.26
CA ALA A 89 16.02 10.51 -6.35
C ALA A 89 16.38 11.26 -5.04
N LEU A 90 16.16 10.63 -3.89
CA LEU A 90 16.33 11.26 -2.58
C LEU A 90 17.75 11.11 -2.02
N MET A 91 18.28 12.17 -1.41
CA MET A 91 19.53 12.18 -0.65
C MET A 91 19.28 12.67 0.79
N ALA A 92 20.27 12.45 1.67
CA ALA A 92 20.21 13.00 3.03
C ALA A 92 20.10 14.53 3.00
N PRO A 93 19.41 15.17 3.95
CA PRO A 93 19.10 16.60 3.89
C PRO A 93 20.31 17.50 3.73
N PHE A 94 21.42 17.20 4.41
CA PHE A 94 22.69 17.92 4.25
C PHE A 94 23.21 17.92 2.81
N PHE A 95 23.21 16.77 2.14
CA PHE A 95 23.64 16.69 0.74
C PHE A 95 22.65 17.39 -0.19
N THR A 96 21.36 17.26 0.08
CA THR A 96 20.33 17.94 -0.70
C THR A 96 20.49 19.45 -0.62
N THR A 97 20.73 20.03 0.56
CA THR A 97 20.90 21.49 0.72
C THR A 97 22.20 21.99 0.11
N THR A 98 23.32 21.30 0.34
CA THR A 98 24.65 21.69 -0.18
C THR A 98 24.78 21.53 -1.70
N LEU A 99 24.18 20.50 -2.28
CA LEU A 99 24.24 20.27 -3.71
C LEU A 99 23.18 21.05 -4.49
N ALA A 100 21.99 21.26 -3.90
CA ALA A 100 20.97 22.09 -4.54
C ALA A 100 21.34 23.58 -4.57
N SER A 101 22.23 24.04 -3.69
CA SER A 101 22.80 25.40 -3.74
C SER A 101 24.03 25.50 -4.65
N SER A 102 24.61 24.37 -5.10
CA SER A 102 25.75 24.35 -6.00
C SER A 102 25.35 24.47 -7.48
N GLY A 103 26.27 24.92 -8.34
CA GLY A 103 26.08 24.95 -9.80
C GLY A 103 26.20 23.59 -10.50
N ILE A 104 26.31 22.48 -9.74
CA ILE A 104 26.50 21.13 -10.29
C ILE A 104 25.19 20.63 -10.92
N ARG A 105 25.28 20.03 -12.11
CA ARG A 105 24.12 19.41 -12.77
C ARG A 105 23.57 18.29 -11.90
N ARG A 106 22.28 18.33 -11.60
CA ARG A 106 21.61 17.39 -10.68
C ARG A 106 21.74 15.96 -11.16
N ARG A 107 21.66 15.72 -12.47
CA ARG A 107 21.85 14.40 -13.07
C ARG A 107 23.17 13.75 -12.68
N THR A 108 24.25 14.52 -12.48
CA THR A 108 25.57 13.99 -12.12
C THR A 108 25.60 13.40 -10.72
N VAL A 109 24.71 13.88 -9.83
CA VAL A 109 24.65 13.44 -8.44
C VAL A 109 23.49 12.46 -8.20
N LEU A 110 22.31 12.75 -8.74
CA LEU A 110 21.07 12.04 -8.43
C LEU A 110 20.87 10.73 -9.21
N TRP A 111 21.64 10.48 -10.28
CA TRP A 111 21.47 9.25 -11.07
C TRP A 111 21.75 7.98 -10.26
N ARG A 112 22.73 8.00 -9.34
CA ARG A 112 23.06 6.83 -8.52
C ARG A 112 21.96 6.51 -7.51
N PRO A 113 21.45 7.46 -6.69
CA PRO A 113 20.27 7.24 -5.87
C PRO A 113 19.09 6.71 -6.68
N TYR A 114 18.81 7.34 -7.83
CA TYR A 114 17.70 6.94 -8.69
C TYR A 114 17.83 5.50 -9.18
N VAL A 115 18.95 5.12 -9.79
CA VAL A 115 19.17 3.74 -10.30
C VAL A 115 19.14 2.71 -9.17
N ARG A 116 19.67 3.04 -7.99
CA ARG A 116 19.55 2.15 -6.81
C ARG A 116 18.10 1.98 -6.38
N ALA A 117 17.30 3.04 -6.41
CA ALA A 117 15.89 2.98 -6.08
C ALA A 117 15.10 2.15 -7.11
N LEU A 118 15.50 2.15 -8.39
CA LEU A 118 14.89 1.31 -9.43
C LEU A 118 15.04 -0.19 -9.16
N LEU A 119 16.10 -0.61 -8.47
CA LEU A 119 16.32 -2.03 -8.15
C LEU A 119 15.15 -2.66 -7.42
N ALA A 120 14.47 -1.90 -6.55
CA ALA A 120 13.33 -2.39 -5.79
C ALA A 120 12.16 -2.82 -6.72
N PRO A 121 11.51 -1.93 -7.49
CA PRO A 121 10.42 -2.33 -8.37
C PRO A 121 10.86 -3.32 -9.46
N THR A 122 12.08 -3.21 -10.01
CA THR A 122 12.55 -4.14 -11.05
C THR A 122 12.78 -5.54 -10.50
N ALA A 123 13.48 -5.67 -9.36
CA ALA A 123 13.76 -6.97 -8.77
C ALA A 123 12.47 -7.61 -8.25
N SER A 124 11.58 -6.84 -7.62
CA SER A 124 10.27 -7.35 -7.17
C SER A 124 9.46 -7.92 -8.33
N MET A 125 9.35 -7.19 -9.45
CA MET A 125 8.63 -7.67 -10.63
C MET A 125 9.28 -8.89 -11.27
N ALA A 126 10.61 -8.88 -11.41
CA ALA A 126 11.35 -10.00 -12.00
C ALA A 126 11.25 -11.28 -11.14
N VAL A 127 11.36 -11.16 -9.82
CA VAL A 127 11.21 -12.28 -8.88
C VAL A 127 9.81 -12.87 -8.93
N VAL A 128 8.77 -12.03 -8.82
CA VAL A 128 7.37 -12.48 -8.88
C VAL A 128 7.07 -13.15 -10.22
N ALA A 129 7.51 -12.55 -11.33
CA ALA A 129 7.31 -13.12 -12.66
C ALA A 129 8.07 -14.44 -12.86
N SER A 130 9.28 -14.55 -12.31
CA SER A 130 10.07 -15.79 -12.37
C SER A 130 9.39 -16.92 -11.61
N LEU A 131 8.86 -16.64 -10.41
CA LEU A 131 8.10 -17.62 -9.64
C LEU A 131 6.86 -18.10 -10.41
N ILE A 132 6.05 -17.17 -10.93
CA ILE A 132 4.85 -17.51 -11.72
C ILE A 132 5.23 -18.32 -12.97
N ALA A 133 6.24 -17.89 -13.73
CA ALA A 133 6.68 -18.57 -14.94
C ALA A 133 7.19 -19.99 -14.68
N VAL A 134 8.01 -20.18 -13.65
CA VAL A 134 8.54 -21.50 -13.27
C VAL A 134 7.41 -22.41 -12.80
N THR A 135 6.47 -21.90 -12.00
CA THR A 135 5.31 -22.68 -11.55
C THR A 135 4.42 -23.10 -12.72
N LEU A 136 4.06 -22.18 -13.62
CA LEU A 136 3.23 -22.49 -14.79
C LEU A 136 3.91 -23.46 -15.76
N ARG A 137 5.23 -23.33 -15.94
CA ARG A 137 6.03 -24.27 -16.74
C ARG A 137 6.05 -25.66 -16.11
N ALA A 138 6.28 -25.76 -14.80
CA ALA A 138 6.31 -27.04 -14.10
C ALA A 138 4.94 -27.75 -14.13
N ALA A 139 3.85 -26.99 -14.03
CA ALA A 139 2.50 -27.50 -14.11
C ALA A 139 2.12 -28.05 -15.50
N GLY A 140 2.71 -27.51 -16.58
CA GLY A 140 2.42 -27.94 -17.96
C GLY A 140 3.25 -29.12 -18.47
N GLY A 141 4.16 -29.68 -17.67
CA GLY A 141 5.09 -30.74 -18.07
C GLY A 141 4.63 -32.18 -17.88
N GLY A 142 3.38 -32.41 -17.42
CA GLY A 142 2.81 -33.74 -17.23
C GLY A 142 1.99 -34.22 -18.43
N ASP A 143 2.45 -35.31 -19.04
CA ASP A 143 1.79 -36.20 -20.02
C ASP A 143 1.13 -35.60 -21.27
N GLY A 144 1.82 -35.78 -22.41
CA GLY A 144 1.18 -36.07 -23.71
C GLY A 144 0.45 -34.91 -24.40
N ALA A 145 1.18 -34.21 -25.28
CA ALA A 145 0.69 -33.73 -26.58
C ALA A 145 -0.79 -33.30 -26.67
N ALA A 146 -1.23 -32.31 -25.88
CA ALA A 146 -2.45 -31.51 -26.15
C ALA A 146 -2.63 -30.29 -25.21
N GLY A 147 -2.01 -30.27 -24.01
CA GLY A 147 -2.22 -29.20 -23.02
C GLY A 147 -1.15 -28.11 -23.05
N GLY A 148 -1.55 -26.86 -23.26
CA GLY A 148 -0.71 -25.65 -23.33
C GLY A 148 0.19 -25.35 -22.14
N GLY A 149 1.26 -26.12 -21.95
CA GLY A 149 2.37 -25.80 -21.06
C GLY A 149 3.20 -24.63 -21.60
N ALA A 150 3.60 -23.71 -20.72
CA ALA A 150 4.44 -22.58 -21.12
C ALA A 150 5.85 -23.05 -21.53
N ASP A 151 6.17 -22.94 -22.82
CA ASP A 151 7.52 -23.14 -23.34
C ASP A 151 8.55 -22.27 -22.58
N GLY A 152 9.79 -22.74 -22.45
CA GLY A 152 10.88 -22.01 -21.80
C GLY A 152 11.06 -20.62 -22.41
N ALA A 153 10.84 -20.46 -23.71
CA ALA A 153 10.84 -19.16 -24.37
C ALA A 153 9.71 -18.22 -23.89
N ALA A 154 8.52 -18.74 -23.58
CA ALA A 154 7.42 -17.96 -23.03
C ALA A 154 7.72 -17.47 -21.61
N ALA A 155 8.31 -18.35 -20.78
CA ALA A 155 8.77 -18.00 -19.43
C ALA A 155 9.80 -16.85 -19.45
N VAL A 156 10.82 -16.96 -20.31
CA VAL A 156 11.85 -15.92 -20.47
C VAL A 156 11.22 -14.59 -20.92
N ARG A 157 10.34 -14.61 -21.92
CA ARG A 157 9.65 -13.40 -22.40
C ARG A 157 8.82 -12.74 -21.31
N PHE A 158 8.11 -13.52 -20.49
CA PHE A 158 7.36 -12.98 -19.36
C PHE A 158 8.27 -12.26 -18.34
N VAL A 159 9.41 -12.86 -17.99
CA VAL A 159 10.38 -12.25 -17.07
C VAL A 159 11.01 -10.98 -17.66
N LEU A 160 11.31 -10.97 -18.96
CA LEU A 160 11.79 -9.76 -19.66
C LEU A 160 10.73 -8.65 -19.65
N ALA A 161 9.47 -8.99 -19.95
CA ALA A 161 8.36 -8.04 -19.89
C ALA A 161 8.14 -7.51 -18.46
N ALA A 162 8.24 -8.36 -17.44
CA ALA A 162 8.12 -7.97 -16.04
C ALA A 162 9.27 -7.07 -15.59
N THR A 163 10.48 -7.33 -16.05
CA THR A 163 11.64 -6.46 -15.81
C THR A 163 11.43 -5.08 -16.42
N GLY A 164 10.95 -5.04 -17.67
CA GLY A 164 10.53 -3.80 -18.34
C GLY A 164 9.43 -3.06 -17.60
N ALA A 165 8.40 -3.77 -17.16
CA ALA A 165 7.32 -3.21 -16.35
C ALA A 165 7.84 -2.65 -15.02
N GLY A 166 8.77 -3.33 -14.35
CA GLY A 166 9.43 -2.81 -13.14
C GLY A 166 10.22 -1.52 -13.37
N LEU A 167 10.90 -1.39 -14.53
CA LEU A 167 11.55 -0.14 -14.92
C LEU A 167 10.52 0.97 -15.18
N LEU A 168 9.41 0.66 -15.84
CA LEU A 168 8.29 1.61 -16.06
C LEU A 168 7.64 2.04 -14.74
N LEU A 169 7.49 1.12 -13.77
CA LEU A 169 7.04 1.44 -12.41
C LEU A 169 8.00 2.41 -11.72
N GLY A 170 9.30 2.20 -11.88
CA GLY A 170 10.31 3.14 -11.37
C GLY A 170 10.31 4.50 -12.09
N ALA A 171 10.01 4.54 -13.39
CA ALA A 171 9.80 5.78 -14.13
C ALA A 171 8.52 6.50 -13.68
N ALA A 172 7.44 5.76 -13.39
CA ALA A 172 6.21 6.29 -12.82
C ALA A 172 6.46 6.89 -11.42
N TRP A 173 7.29 6.23 -10.60
CA TRP A 173 7.74 6.76 -9.32
C TRP A 173 8.49 8.08 -9.45
N LEU A 174 9.46 8.17 -10.38
CA LEU A 174 10.17 9.41 -10.69
C LEU A 174 9.24 10.50 -11.26
N ALA A 175 8.29 10.13 -12.11
CA ALA A 175 7.30 11.08 -12.64
C ALA A 175 6.48 11.72 -11.50
N GLY A 176 6.15 10.95 -10.46
CA GLY A 176 5.53 11.47 -9.24
C GLY A 176 6.32 12.59 -8.56
N GLU A 177 7.65 12.43 -8.52
CA GLU A 177 8.59 13.39 -7.93
C GLU A 177 8.76 14.65 -8.81
N LEU A 178 8.82 14.47 -10.13
CA LEU A 178 8.98 15.56 -11.10
C LEU A 178 7.74 16.44 -11.18
N LEU A 179 6.55 15.82 -11.26
CA LEU A 179 5.30 16.50 -11.58
C LEU A 179 4.75 17.34 -10.41
N THR A 180 4.13 18.47 -10.75
CA THR A 180 3.29 19.24 -9.81
C THR A 180 1.97 18.52 -9.53
N ALA A 181 1.20 18.97 -8.53
CA ALA A 181 0.02 18.27 -8.06
C ALA A 181 -1.03 18.00 -9.16
N ARG A 182 -1.32 18.98 -10.03
CA ARG A 182 -2.32 18.83 -11.10
C ARG A 182 -1.92 17.79 -12.17
N PRO A 183 -0.78 17.90 -12.88
CA PRO A 183 -0.40 16.89 -13.87
C PRO A 183 -0.15 15.53 -13.23
N ARG A 184 0.32 15.46 -11.97
CA ARG A 184 0.42 14.21 -11.24
C ARG A 184 -0.93 13.52 -11.07
N ARG A 185 -1.97 14.27 -10.64
CA ARG A 185 -3.35 13.75 -10.54
C ARG A 185 -3.91 13.31 -11.89
N LEU A 186 -3.62 14.06 -12.95
CA LEU A 186 -4.04 13.68 -14.31
C LEU A 186 -3.39 12.37 -14.76
N LEU A 187 -2.08 12.20 -14.50
CA LEU A 187 -1.37 10.96 -14.81
C LEU A 187 -1.94 9.77 -14.01
N VAL A 188 -2.20 9.96 -12.71
CA VAL A 188 -2.86 8.93 -11.87
C VAL A 188 -4.23 8.57 -12.44
N GLY A 189 -5.06 9.57 -12.77
CA GLY A 189 -6.36 9.34 -13.38
C GLY A 189 -6.27 8.62 -14.72
N ALA A 190 -5.31 8.99 -15.57
CA ALA A 190 -5.08 8.35 -16.87
C ALA A 190 -4.62 6.88 -16.71
N LEU A 191 -3.77 6.58 -15.73
CA LEU A 191 -3.33 5.20 -15.45
C LEU A 191 -4.48 4.34 -14.91
N LEU A 192 -5.30 4.88 -14.00
CA LEU A 192 -6.49 4.17 -13.50
C LEU A 192 -7.54 3.97 -14.60
N LEU A 193 -7.78 4.98 -15.43
CA LEU A 193 -8.66 4.88 -16.59
C LEU A 193 -8.13 3.84 -17.58
N ALA A 194 -6.84 3.84 -17.89
CA ALA A 194 -6.19 2.84 -18.74
C ALA A 194 -6.34 1.43 -18.15
N GLY A 195 -6.26 1.27 -16.83
CA GLY A 195 -6.55 0.00 -16.14
C GLY A 195 -8.00 -0.43 -16.36
N GLY A 196 -8.96 0.48 -16.16
CA GLY A 196 -10.38 0.21 -16.40
C GLY A 196 -10.68 -0.15 -17.86
N LEU A 197 -10.12 0.58 -18.82
CA LEU A 197 -10.25 0.30 -20.25
C LEU A 197 -9.57 -1.01 -20.65
N SER A 198 -8.45 -1.36 -20.00
CA SER A 198 -7.77 -2.65 -20.25
C SER A 198 -8.63 -3.85 -19.84
N ALA A 199 -9.58 -3.68 -18.91
CA ALA A 199 -10.53 -4.73 -18.56
C ALA A 199 -11.53 -5.03 -19.70
N LEU A 200 -11.79 -4.05 -20.58
CA LEU A 200 -12.68 -4.19 -21.73
C LEU A 200 -12.00 -4.86 -22.94
N LEU A 201 -10.67 -4.92 -22.95
CA LEU A 201 -9.93 -5.54 -24.04
C LEU A 201 -10.01 -7.07 -23.95
N PRO A 202 -10.17 -7.77 -25.10
CA PRO A 202 -10.24 -9.22 -25.11
C PRO A 202 -8.90 -9.88 -24.75
N GLN A 203 -7.79 -9.16 -24.87
CA GLN A 203 -6.43 -9.67 -24.64
C GLN A 203 -5.72 -8.86 -23.55
N GLY A 204 -4.81 -9.51 -22.82
CA GLY A 204 -3.93 -8.82 -21.88
C GLY A 204 -2.97 -7.88 -22.61
N THR A 205 -2.73 -6.70 -22.07
CA THR A 205 -1.79 -5.70 -22.62
C THR A 205 -0.54 -5.58 -21.74
N GLY A 206 0.54 -5.04 -22.31
CA GLY A 206 1.81 -4.85 -21.58
C GLY A 206 2.35 -6.16 -21.02
N LEU A 207 2.51 -6.24 -19.69
CA LEU A 207 2.91 -7.46 -19.00
C LEU A 207 1.94 -8.63 -19.26
N GLY A 208 0.64 -8.35 -19.27
CA GLY A 208 -0.41 -9.33 -19.52
C GLY A 208 -0.30 -9.98 -20.90
N GLY A 209 0.11 -9.22 -21.91
CA GLY A 209 0.31 -9.75 -23.27
C GLY A 209 1.50 -10.72 -23.39
N SER A 210 2.38 -10.76 -22.38
CA SER A 210 3.49 -11.70 -22.30
C SER A 210 3.23 -12.84 -21.29
N TRP A 211 1.99 -12.99 -20.81
CA TRP A 211 1.63 -14.01 -19.82
C TRP A 211 1.91 -15.42 -20.36
N PRO A 212 2.54 -16.32 -19.57
CA PRO A 212 2.80 -17.69 -20.01
C PRO A 212 1.49 -18.44 -20.27
N GLY A 213 1.31 -18.99 -21.48
CA GLY A 213 0.11 -19.75 -21.86
C GLY A 213 -1.02 -18.93 -22.52
N ALA A 214 -0.83 -17.63 -22.77
CA ALA A 214 -1.78 -16.85 -23.55
C ALA A 214 -1.75 -17.26 -25.04
N GLU A 215 -2.93 -17.44 -25.65
CA GLU A 215 -3.12 -17.87 -27.07
C GLU A 215 -2.66 -16.83 -28.11
N ALA A 216 -2.42 -15.58 -27.69
CA ALA A 216 -2.04 -14.49 -28.60
C ALA A 216 -0.65 -14.73 -29.22
N PRO A 217 -0.44 -14.31 -30.49
CA PRO A 217 0.81 -14.52 -31.17
C PRO A 217 1.96 -13.94 -30.36
N HIS A 218 2.96 -14.79 -30.19
CA HIS A 218 4.24 -14.67 -29.51
C HIS A 218 5.15 -13.52 -30.03
N GLY A 219 4.60 -12.33 -30.23
CA GLY A 219 5.25 -11.20 -30.88
C GLY A 219 6.32 -10.50 -30.01
N PRO A 220 6.89 -9.39 -30.52
CA PRO A 220 7.95 -8.60 -29.86
C PRO A 220 7.49 -7.86 -28.59
N GLY A 221 6.28 -8.11 -28.07
CA GLY A 221 5.69 -7.36 -26.96
C GLY A 221 6.56 -7.30 -25.69
N ALA A 222 7.19 -8.42 -25.31
CA ALA A 222 8.11 -8.45 -24.16
C ALA A 222 9.33 -7.54 -24.36
N LEU A 223 9.91 -7.54 -25.57
CA LEU A 223 11.03 -6.68 -25.92
C LEU A 223 10.61 -5.21 -26.01
N LEU A 224 9.39 -4.92 -26.46
CA LEU A 224 8.84 -3.57 -26.48
C LEU A 224 8.64 -3.03 -25.06
N VAL A 225 8.11 -3.83 -24.13
CA VAL A 225 7.94 -3.42 -22.72
C VAL A 225 9.30 -3.20 -22.05
N LEU A 226 10.25 -4.11 -22.28
CA LEU A 226 11.63 -3.95 -21.78
C LEU A 226 12.31 -2.71 -22.38
N GLY A 227 12.26 -2.55 -23.69
CA GLY A 227 12.82 -1.41 -24.41
C GLY A 227 12.20 -0.09 -23.95
N ALA A 228 10.88 -0.05 -23.74
CA ALA A 228 10.18 1.11 -23.18
C ALA A 228 10.64 1.41 -21.75
N GLY A 229 10.84 0.39 -20.91
CA GLY A 229 11.38 0.55 -19.55
C GLY A 229 12.80 1.12 -19.52
N ILE A 230 13.68 0.60 -20.39
CA ILE A 230 15.06 1.09 -20.55
C ILE A 230 15.04 2.54 -21.06
N ALA A 231 14.26 2.83 -22.10
CA ALA A 231 14.12 4.18 -22.66
C ALA A 231 13.56 5.17 -21.64
N ALA A 232 12.55 4.77 -20.86
CA ALA A 232 11.97 5.60 -19.80
C ALA A 232 12.97 5.87 -18.67
N THR A 233 13.82 4.89 -18.34
CA THR A 233 14.89 5.05 -17.34
C THR A 233 15.96 6.02 -17.84
N ALA A 234 16.42 5.86 -19.09
CA ALA A 234 17.38 6.75 -19.71
C ALA A 234 16.84 8.19 -19.80
N ALA A 235 15.59 8.35 -20.24
CA ALA A 235 14.88 9.62 -20.22
C ALA A 235 14.78 10.19 -18.79
N GLY A 236 14.45 9.35 -17.80
CA GLY A 236 14.40 9.71 -16.39
C GLY A 236 15.71 10.32 -15.89
N ILE A 237 16.85 9.73 -16.23
CA ILE A 237 18.18 10.27 -15.90
C ILE A 237 18.38 11.67 -16.48
N THR A 238 17.96 11.90 -17.74
CA THR A 238 18.04 13.23 -18.36
C THR A 238 17.10 14.26 -17.72
N LEU A 239 15.98 13.80 -17.16
CA LEU A 239 14.98 14.66 -16.51
C LEU A 239 15.32 15.00 -15.06
N LEU A 240 16.34 14.37 -14.46
CA LEU A 240 16.79 14.70 -13.09
C LEU A 240 17.20 16.17 -12.92
N ASP A 241 17.67 16.82 -13.99
CA ASP A 241 17.98 18.25 -13.98
C ASP A 241 16.74 19.14 -13.81
N ARG A 242 15.54 18.62 -14.07
CA ARG A 242 14.26 19.33 -13.87
C ARG A 242 13.69 19.20 -12.46
N LEU A 243 14.29 18.36 -11.61
CA LEU A 243 13.87 18.25 -10.21
C LEU A 243 14.02 19.61 -9.54
N ARG A 244 13.04 20.01 -8.72
CA ARG A 244 13.06 21.29 -8.01
C ARG A 244 13.80 21.13 -6.68
N GLY A 245 14.75 22.02 -6.40
CA GLY A 245 15.56 21.96 -5.17
C GLY A 245 14.70 22.02 -3.90
N THR A 246 13.63 22.79 -3.94
CA THR A 246 12.64 22.89 -2.85
C THR A 246 11.95 21.55 -2.58
N VAL A 247 11.51 20.84 -3.62
CA VAL A 247 10.86 19.52 -3.51
C VAL A 247 11.83 18.50 -2.91
N LEU A 248 13.06 18.42 -3.41
CA LEU A 248 14.08 17.52 -2.87
C LEU A 248 14.35 17.81 -1.39
N ARG A 249 14.50 19.10 -1.04
CA ARG A 249 14.73 19.52 0.34
C ARG A 249 13.57 19.13 1.25
N GLU A 250 12.33 19.45 0.87
CA GLU A 250 11.13 19.11 1.62
C GLU A 250 10.98 17.60 1.82
N GLN A 251 11.17 16.81 0.76
CA GLN A 251 11.09 15.35 0.85
C GLN A 251 12.21 14.77 1.72
N SER A 252 13.42 15.34 1.65
CA SER A 252 14.55 14.85 2.44
C SER A 252 14.36 15.15 3.93
N MET A 253 13.96 16.38 4.28
CA MET A 253 13.66 16.77 5.66
C MET A 253 12.50 15.98 6.23
N ARG A 254 11.44 15.79 5.43
CA ARG A 254 10.29 14.97 5.84
C ARG A 254 10.72 13.54 6.09
N TRP A 255 11.53 12.95 5.21
CA TRP A 255 12.01 11.58 5.37
C TRP A 255 12.93 11.41 6.58
N GLU A 256 13.82 12.37 6.84
CA GLU A 256 14.66 12.36 8.04
C GLU A 256 13.81 12.42 9.30
N SER A 257 12.85 13.36 9.37
CA SER A 257 11.89 13.45 10.49
C SER A 257 11.10 12.16 10.68
N VAL A 258 10.58 11.55 9.61
CA VAL A 258 9.88 10.26 9.64
C VAL A 258 10.79 9.16 10.16
N THR A 259 12.04 9.11 9.70
CA THR A 259 13.01 8.11 10.12
C THR A 259 13.30 8.25 11.61
N THR A 260 13.55 9.48 12.10
CA THR A 260 13.77 9.75 13.53
C THR A 260 12.61 9.30 14.40
N VAL A 261 11.37 9.65 14.03
CA VAL A 261 10.16 9.27 14.78
C VAL A 261 9.88 7.76 14.69
N ALA A 262 10.12 7.14 13.54
CA ALA A 262 10.00 5.70 13.38
C ALA A 262 11.05 4.93 14.20
N THR A 263 12.29 5.43 14.27
CA THR A 263 13.35 4.82 15.08
C THR A 263 13.10 4.90 16.57
N SER A 264 12.32 5.88 17.05
CA SER A 264 11.83 5.92 18.44
C SER A 264 10.59 5.04 18.67
N GLY A 265 10.16 4.26 17.68
CA GLY A 265 9.02 3.34 17.79
C GLY A 265 7.65 3.96 17.61
N ASP A 266 7.55 5.24 17.24
CA ASP A 266 6.26 5.91 17.01
C ASP A 266 5.88 5.86 15.52
N LEU A 267 5.45 4.69 15.06
CA LEU A 267 5.04 4.50 13.66
C LEU A 267 3.81 5.32 13.29
N ALA A 268 2.90 5.56 14.25
CA ALA A 268 1.70 6.37 14.05
C ALA A 268 2.05 7.85 13.84
N GLY A 269 2.95 8.40 14.66
CA GLY A 269 3.53 9.73 14.49
C GLY A 269 4.29 9.86 13.18
N ALA A 270 5.12 8.87 12.84
CA ALA A 270 5.86 8.84 11.57
C ALA A 270 4.91 8.87 10.35
N ALA A 271 3.82 8.09 10.38
CA ALA A 271 2.80 8.11 9.34
C ALA A 271 2.05 9.46 9.27
N ALA A 272 1.83 10.12 10.41
CA ALA A 272 1.16 11.43 10.47
C ALA A 272 1.96 12.52 9.74
N THR A 273 3.30 12.45 9.72
CA THR A 273 4.18 13.40 9.02
C THR A 273 3.98 13.40 7.50
N PHE A 274 3.42 12.33 6.92
CA PHE A 274 3.10 12.26 5.49
C PHE A 274 1.74 12.84 5.12
N ARG A 275 0.93 13.31 6.08
CA ARG A 275 -0.38 13.88 5.77
C ARG A 275 -0.23 15.20 5.02
N PRO A 276 -0.76 15.32 3.78
CA PRO A 276 -0.71 16.57 3.06
C PRO A 276 -1.65 17.60 3.72
N PRO A 277 -1.33 18.90 3.65
CA PRO A 277 -2.25 19.93 4.10
C PRO A 277 -3.52 19.94 3.23
N PRO A 278 -4.66 20.43 3.77
CA PRO A 278 -5.88 20.53 3.01
C PRO A 278 -5.69 21.43 1.77
N SER A 279 -6.06 20.93 0.59
CA SER A 279 -5.75 21.56 -0.70
C SER A 279 -6.96 22.14 -1.42
N ALA A 280 -8.18 21.78 -1.03
CA ALA A 280 -9.42 22.24 -1.67
C ALA A 280 -10.44 22.75 -0.63
N GLY A 281 -11.62 23.21 -1.08
CA GLY A 281 -12.77 23.41 -0.20
C GLY A 281 -12.64 24.50 0.88
N ARG A 282 -11.74 25.48 0.71
CA ARG A 282 -11.50 26.56 1.71
C ARG A 282 -12.75 27.39 2.00
N ARG A 283 -13.62 27.57 1.00
CA ARG A 283 -14.88 28.34 1.13
C ARG A 283 -16.06 27.50 1.67
N LEU A 284 -15.89 26.19 1.81
CA LEU A 284 -16.94 25.33 2.36
C LEU A 284 -17.11 25.61 3.85
N ARG A 285 -18.30 26.07 4.22
CA ARG A 285 -18.68 26.25 5.62
C ARG A 285 -18.86 24.87 6.27
N ALA A 286 -18.07 24.58 7.30
CA ALA A 286 -18.17 23.35 8.09
C ALA A 286 -19.26 23.44 9.17
N VAL A 287 -19.54 24.66 9.66
CA VAL A 287 -20.50 24.94 10.71
C VAL A 287 -21.72 25.67 10.13
N GLY A 288 -22.92 25.38 10.65
CA GLY A 288 -24.16 26.06 10.29
C GLY A 288 -25.36 25.54 11.10
N PRO A 289 -26.55 26.14 10.94
CA PRO A 289 -27.74 25.76 11.69
C PRO A 289 -28.29 24.42 11.19
N ARG A 290 -27.94 23.33 11.87
CA ARG A 290 -28.43 21.97 11.57
C ARG A 290 -28.55 21.15 12.85
N PRO A 291 -29.41 20.10 12.85
CA PRO A 291 -29.38 19.08 13.89
C PRO A 291 -27.96 18.52 14.06
N LEU A 292 -27.63 18.17 15.30
CA LEU A 292 -26.27 17.90 15.73
C LEU A 292 -25.61 16.76 14.93
N VAL A 293 -26.35 15.69 14.63
CA VAL A 293 -25.87 14.57 13.78
C VAL A 293 -25.51 15.05 12.36
N LEU A 294 -26.39 15.83 11.72
CA LEU A 294 -26.15 16.36 10.37
C LEU A 294 -25.03 17.40 10.33
N LEU A 295 -24.84 18.15 11.43
CA LEU A 295 -23.72 19.06 11.58
C LEU A 295 -22.38 18.32 11.57
N TYR A 296 -22.26 17.23 12.35
CA TYR A 296 -21.04 16.42 12.40
C TYR A 296 -20.79 15.68 11.07
N ALA A 297 -21.82 15.10 10.47
CA ALA A 297 -21.70 14.49 9.13
C ALA A 297 -21.24 15.51 8.09
N ARG A 298 -21.74 16.75 8.14
CA ARG A 298 -21.27 17.85 7.28
C ARG A 298 -19.81 18.20 7.55
N ARG A 299 -19.39 18.28 8.82
CA ARG A 299 -17.99 18.58 9.19
C ARG A 299 -17.04 17.54 8.60
N ASP A 300 -17.40 16.26 8.70
CA ASP A 300 -16.60 15.16 8.14
C ASP A 300 -16.58 15.22 6.61
N ALA A 301 -17.73 15.39 5.97
CA ALA A 301 -17.80 15.55 4.52
C ALA A 301 -16.96 16.73 4.01
N VAL A 302 -17.00 17.88 4.70
CA VAL A 302 -16.14 19.03 4.37
C VAL A 302 -14.67 18.70 4.58
N ALA A 303 -14.30 17.96 5.63
CA ALA A 303 -12.93 17.52 5.84
C ALA A 303 -12.42 16.62 4.70
N TRP A 304 -13.25 15.69 4.23
CA TRP A 304 -12.93 14.83 3.08
C TRP A 304 -12.77 15.64 1.80
N LEU A 305 -13.68 16.58 1.52
CA LEU A 305 -13.64 17.45 0.34
C LEU A 305 -12.44 18.41 0.33
N ARG A 306 -11.91 18.77 1.51
CA ARG A 306 -10.69 19.58 1.61
C ARG A 306 -9.42 18.78 1.31
N SER A 307 -9.49 17.45 1.36
CA SER A 307 -8.39 16.50 1.13
C SER A 307 -8.72 15.51 0.00
N PRO A 308 -8.95 16.00 -1.24
CA PRO A 308 -9.52 15.19 -2.33
C PRO A 308 -8.65 13.98 -2.68
N ASP A 309 -7.32 14.11 -2.63
CA ASP A 309 -6.41 13.00 -2.93
C ASP A 309 -6.61 11.83 -1.96
N ARG A 310 -6.75 12.14 -0.67
CA ARG A 310 -6.94 11.15 0.40
C ARG A 310 -8.32 10.49 0.30
N LEU A 311 -9.34 11.26 -0.07
CA LEU A 311 -10.69 10.75 -0.31
C LEU A 311 -10.74 9.81 -1.52
N VAL A 312 -10.18 10.21 -2.66
CA VAL A 312 -10.18 9.38 -3.89
C VAL A 312 -9.41 8.08 -3.66
N VAL A 313 -8.22 8.14 -3.05
CA VAL A 313 -7.46 6.94 -2.70
C VAL A 313 -8.25 6.06 -1.73
N GLY A 314 -8.88 6.64 -0.70
CA GLY A 314 -9.73 5.92 0.23
C GLY A 314 -10.90 5.20 -0.46
N ILE A 315 -11.58 5.85 -1.40
CA ILE A 315 -12.68 5.28 -2.18
C ILE A 315 -12.19 4.10 -3.04
N VAL A 316 -11.13 4.32 -3.83
CA VAL A 316 -10.59 3.27 -4.73
C VAL A 316 -10.13 2.06 -3.91
N VAL A 317 -9.38 2.28 -2.82
CA VAL A 317 -8.92 1.20 -1.95
C VAL A 317 -10.08 0.49 -1.27
N ALA A 318 -11.13 1.20 -0.81
CA ALA A 318 -12.32 0.58 -0.23
C ALA A 318 -13.05 -0.33 -1.23
N LEU A 319 -13.23 0.12 -2.47
CA LEU A 319 -13.87 -0.66 -3.53
C LEU A 319 -13.07 -1.92 -3.87
N LEU A 320 -11.75 -1.79 -4.04
CA LEU A 320 -10.86 -2.93 -4.31
C LEU A 320 -10.79 -3.91 -3.13
N ALA A 321 -10.74 -3.38 -1.91
CA ALA A 321 -10.74 -4.19 -0.68
C ALA A 321 -12.04 -4.99 -0.53
N ALA A 322 -13.19 -4.36 -0.80
CA ALA A 322 -14.48 -5.00 -0.76
C ALA A 322 -14.64 -6.03 -1.88
N ALA A 323 -14.13 -5.76 -3.08
CA ALA A 323 -14.07 -6.75 -4.16
C ALA A 323 -13.17 -7.95 -3.79
N ALA A 324 -12.03 -7.73 -3.13
CA ALA A 324 -11.18 -8.82 -2.64
C ALA A 324 -11.87 -9.68 -1.57
N LEU A 325 -12.56 -9.06 -0.61
CA LEU A 325 -13.38 -9.76 0.40
C LEU A 325 -14.56 -10.51 -0.22
N ALA A 326 -15.20 -9.93 -1.23
CA ALA A 326 -16.25 -10.61 -1.97
C ALA A 326 -15.68 -11.80 -2.73
N GLY A 327 -14.56 -11.62 -3.44
CA GLY A 327 -13.89 -12.67 -4.20
C GLY A 327 -13.40 -13.82 -3.31
N SER A 328 -13.02 -13.54 -2.05
CA SER A 328 -12.60 -14.60 -1.12
C SER A 328 -13.69 -15.63 -0.85
N THR A 329 -14.97 -15.29 -1.07
CA THR A 329 -16.10 -16.23 -0.94
C THR A 329 -16.22 -17.22 -2.10
N GLN A 330 -15.56 -16.92 -3.23
CA GLN A 330 -15.51 -17.75 -4.43
C GLN A 330 -14.18 -18.53 -4.54
N LEU A 331 -13.22 -18.20 -3.67
CA LEU A 331 -11.91 -18.85 -3.59
C LEU A 331 -11.92 -19.93 -2.51
N THR A 332 -10.96 -20.83 -2.56
CA THR A 332 -10.72 -21.86 -1.54
C THR A 332 -9.27 -21.77 -1.03
N GLY A 333 -8.98 -22.51 0.06
CA GLY A 333 -7.62 -22.62 0.59
C GLY A 333 -6.99 -21.28 1.02
N PRO A 334 -5.65 -21.15 0.95
CA PRO A 334 -4.94 -19.92 1.28
C PRO A 334 -5.27 -18.74 0.37
N LEU A 335 -5.78 -18.94 -0.85
CA LEU A 335 -6.19 -17.80 -1.67
C LEU A 335 -7.38 -17.07 -1.05
N ALA A 336 -8.37 -17.83 -0.56
CA ALA A 336 -9.47 -17.25 0.19
C ALA A 336 -8.96 -16.52 1.44
N GLY A 337 -8.08 -17.18 2.22
CA GLY A 337 -7.46 -16.57 3.39
C GLY A 337 -6.70 -15.29 3.06
N GLY A 338 -5.83 -15.31 2.05
CA GLY A 338 -5.04 -14.16 1.60
C GLY A 338 -5.92 -13.00 1.11
N ALA A 339 -6.98 -13.30 0.36
CA ALA A 339 -7.95 -12.30 -0.07
C ALA A 339 -8.70 -11.66 1.12
N VAL A 340 -9.05 -12.45 2.14
CA VAL A 340 -9.63 -11.93 3.39
C VAL A 340 -8.64 -11.01 4.11
N LEU A 341 -7.39 -11.45 4.29
CA LEU A 341 -6.39 -10.66 5.01
C LEU A 341 -6.07 -9.36 4.28
N LEU A 342 -5.80 -9.42 2.97
CA LEU A 342 -5.51 -8.23 2.15
C LEU A 342 -6.71 -7.29 2.11
N GLY A 343 -7.91 -7.83 1.89
CA GLY A 343 -9.15 -7.06 1.89
C GLY A 343 -9.42 -6.39 3.24
N ALA A 344 -9.20 -7.08 4.36
CA ALA A 344 -9.37 -6.50 5.69
C ALA A 344 -8.37 -5.36 5.98
N VAL A 345 -7.08 -5.54 5.68
CA VAL A 345 -6.06 -4.47 5.82
C VAL A 345 -6.39 -3.29 4.93
N ALA A 346 -6.72 -3.54 3.67
CA ALA A 346 -7.01 -2.49 2.70
C ALA A 346 -8.27 -1.71 3.10
N LEU A 347 -9.33 -2.39 3.56
CA LEU A 347 -10.56 -1.74 4.04
C LEU A 347 -10.31 -0.95 5.33
N TRP A 348 -9.46 -1.45 6.23
CA TRP A 348 -9.01 -0.71 7.41
C TRP A 348 -8.25 0.56 7.02
N GLY A 349 -7.29 0.45 6.11
CA GLY A 349 -6.52 1.57 5.57
C GLY A 349 -7.41 2.61 4.88
N ALA A 350 -8.39 2.17 4.10
CA ALA A 350 -9.39 3.04 3.48
C ALA A 350 -10.24 3.76 4.54
N GLY A 351 -10.74 3.06 5.56
CA GLY A 351 -11.47 3.66 6.68
C GLY A 351 -10.65 4.74 7.40
N SER A 352 -9.33 4.53 7.54
CA SER A 352 -8.42 5.51 8.17
C SER A 352 -8.37 6.87 7.47
N THR A 353 -8.80 6.94 6.20
CA THR A 353 -8.91 8.19 5.44
C THR A 353 -10.13 9.03 5.82
N LEU A 354 -11.15 8.40 6.40
CA LEU A 354 -12.46 9.00 6.68
C LEU A 354 -12.61 9.46 8.13
N VAL A 355 -11.79 8.95 9.05
CA VAL A 355 -11.96 9.08 10.51
C VAL A 355 -11.20 10.25 11.16
N GLU A 356 -10.92 11.33 10.42
CA GLU A 356 -10.18 12.48 10.98
C GLU A 356 -10.99 13.18 12.10
N GLY A 357 -12.32 13.25 11.97
CA GLY A 357 -13.20 13.77 13.02
C GLY A 357 -13.14 12.97 14.32
N ILE A 358 -13.01 11.64 14.22
CA ILE A 358 -12.85 10.75 15.39
C ILE A 358 -11.55 11.08 16.12
N ARG A 359 -10.43 11.17 15.38
CA ARG A 359 -9.13 11.53 15.96
C ARG A 359 -9.17 12.91 16.60
N HIS A 360 -9.77 13.88 15.92
CA HIS A 360 -9.96 15.22 16.48
C HIS A 360 -10.75 15.20 17.79
N GLY A 361 -11.88 14.48 17.83
CA GLY A 361 -12.67 14.33 19.05
C GLY A 361 -11.86 13.76 20.21
N VAL A 362 -11.07 12.72 19.98
CA VAL A 362 -10.18 12.15 21.00
C VAL A 362 -9.09 13.15 21.43
N HIS A 363 -8.52 13.93 20.51
CA HIS A 363 -7.54 14.96 20.85
C HIS A 363 -8.11 16.11 21.69
N THR A 364 -9.44 16.26 21.81
CA THR A 364 -10.06 17.22 22.73
C THR A 364 -10.22 16.70 24.16
N LEU A 365 -9.76 15.48 24.47
CA LEU A 365 -9.69 14.99 25.85
C LEU A 365 -8.88 15.97 26.72
N GLY A 366 -9.40 16.29 27.90
CA GLY A 366 -8.81 17.27 28.83
C GLY A 366 -9.09 18.74 28.51
N ALA A 367 -9.63 19.07 27.33
CA ALA A 367 -10.00 20.45 27.01
C ALA A 367 -11.33 20.85 27.69
N PRO A 368 -11.51 22.14 28.06
CA PRO A 368 -12.78 22.66 28.55
C PRO A 368 -13.92 22.37 27.56
N ARG A 369 -15.10 22.03 28.08
CA ARG A 369 -16.29 21.71 27.27
C ARG A 369 -16.92 22.99 26.70
N LEU A 370 -16.26 23.61 25.71
CA LEU A 370 -16.70 24.86 25.08
C LEU A 370 -18.12 24.79 24.48
N PHE A 371 -18.61 23.59 24.15
CA PHE A 371 -19.94 23.36 23.55
C PHE A 371 -20.82 22.40 24.36
N GLY A 372 -20.50 22.16 25.65
CA GLY A 372 -21.29 21.27 26.53
C GLY A 372 -21.28 19.78 26.16
N GLN A 373 -20.54 19.38 25.13
CA GLN A 373 -20.47 17.99 24.65
C GLN A 373 -19.31 17.23 25.30
N THR A 374 -19.57 15.99 25.71
CA THR A 374 -18.50 15.07 26.14
C THR A 374 -17.74 14.51 24.95
N VAL A 375 -16.49 14.09 25.14
CA VAL A 375 -15.69 13.46 24.08
C VAL A 375 -16.39 12.22 23.52
N ALA A 376 -17.03 11.41 24.36
CA ALA A 376 -17.77 10.23 23.91
C ALA A 376 -18.89 10.58 22.93
N VAL A 377 -19.61 11.69 23.16
CA VAL A 377 -20.64 12.19 22.25
C VAL A 377 -20.01 12.64 20.94
N GLN A 378 -18.94 13.45 20.98
CA GLN A 378 -18.26 13.92 19.76
C GLN A 378 -17.75 12.75 18.90
N VAL A 379 -17.13 11.76 19.54
CA VAL A 379 -16.63 10.54 18.90
C VAL A 379 -17.75 9.74 18.25
N LEU A 380 -18.87 9.53 18.96
CA LEU A 380 -20.03 8.82 18.43
C LEU A 380 -20.57 9.52 17.17
N LEU A 381 -20.73 10.84 17.21
CA LEU A 381 -21.24 11.62 16.09
C LEU A 381 -20.29 11.61 14.88
N HIS A 382 -18.98 11.64 15.13
CA HIS A 382 -17.95 11.52 14.10
C HIS A 382 -17.75 10.09 13.58
N ALA A 383 -18.34 9.07 14.22
CA ALA A 383 -18.28 7.69 13.74
C ALA A 383 -19.36 7.38 12.69
N LEU A 384 -20.51 8.07 12.75
CA LEU A 384 -21.67 7.77 11.90
C LEU A 384 -21.40 7.97 10.40
N ALA A 385 -20.89 9.13 10.01
CA ALA A 385 -20.66 9.42 8.59
C ALA A 385 -19.57 8.53 7.95
N PRO A 386 -18.39 8.32 8.58
CA PRO A 386 -17.41 7.35 8.10
C PRO A 386 -17.95 5.92 8.01
N ALA A 387 -18.76 5.46 8.98
CA ALA A 387 -19.37 4.14 8.96
C ALA A 387 -20.33 4.00 7.79
N LEU A 388 -21.25 4.94 7.59
CA LEU A 388 -22.19 4.90 6.48
C LEU A 388 -21.48 4.91 5.12
N LEU A 389 -20.48 5.78 4.94
CA LEU A 389 -19.74 5.86 3.69
C LEU A 389 -18.92 4.58 3.43
N LEU A 390 -18.20 4.07 4.43
CA LEU A 390 -17.39 2.85 4.27
C LEU A 390 -18.28 1.63 4.00
N THR A 391 -19.43 1.52 4.67
CA THR A 391 -20.41 0.46 4.43
C THR A 391 -21.01 0.56 3.02
N ALA A 392 -21.33 1.77 2.55
CA ALA A 392 -21.83 1.97 1.19
C ALA A 392 -20.78 1.59 0.13
N LEU A 393 -19.52 1.99 0.33
CA LEU A 393 -18.41 1.60 -0.55
C LEU A 393 -18.15 0.08 -0.50
N ALA A 394 -18.28 -0.53 0.67
CA ALA A 394 -18.18 -1.97 0.84
C ALA A 394 -19.29 -2.72 0.07
N ALA A 395 -20.53 -2.23 0.15
CA ALA A 395 -21.65 -2.76 -0.61
C ALA A 395 -21.44 -2.60 -2.12
N LEU A 396 -20.95 -1.43 -2.57
CA LEU A 396 -20.68 -1.17 -3.99
C LEU A 396 -19.54 -2.05 -4.54
N GLY A 397 -18.44 -2.19 -3.81
CA GLY A 397 -17.31 -3.01 -4.24
C GLY A 397 -17.64 -4.51 -4.26
N GLY A 398 -18.31 -5.01 -3.22
CA GLY A 398 -18.77 -6.40 -3.18
C GLY A 398 -19.87 -6.69 -4.21
N GLY A 399 -20.86 -5.79 -4.32
CA GLY A 399 -21.95 -5.90 -5.28
C GLY A 399 -21.49 -5.80 -6.73
N GLY A 400 -20.52 -4.93 -7.03
CA GLY A 400 -19.92 -4.83 -8.36
C GLY A 400 -19.27 -6.15 -8.81
N LEU A 401 -18.62 -6.88 -7.90
CA LEU A 401 -18.08 -8.20 -8.22
C LEU A 401 -19.19 -9.23 -8.47
N VAL A 402 -20.26 -9.22 -7.67
CA VAL A 402 -21.43 -10.09 -7.87
C VAL A 402 -22.08 -9.83 -9.23
N LEU A 403 -22.27 -8.57 -9.60
CA LEU A 403 -22.84 -8.21 -10.90
C LEU A 403 -21.96 -8.66 -12.07
N ALA A 404 -20.63 -8.63 -11.90
CA ALA A 404 -19.69 -9.10 -12.91
C ALA A 404 -19.61 -10.65 -13.01
N GLY A 405 -19.80 -11.36 -11.89
CA GLY A 405 -19.72 -12.83 -11.82
C GLY A 405 -21.05 -13.56 -11.96
N GLY A 406 -22.18 -12.85 -11.93
CA GLY A 406 -23.52 -13.42 -11.94
C GLY A 406 -24.11 -13.60 -10.53
N ILE A 407 -25.45 -13.58 -10.45
CA ILE A 407 -26.19 -13.74 -9.19
C ILE A 407 -26.34 -15.24 -8.92
N GLY A 408 -25.62 -15.76 -7.91
CA GLY A 408 -25.71 -17.15 -7.45
C GLY A 408 -25.84 -17.27 -5.93
N GLU A 409 -25.83 -18.49 -5.40
CA GLU A 409 -26.03 -18.80 -3.97
C GLU A 409 -25.01 -18.11 -3.04
N GLY A 410 -23.84 -17.71 -3.56
CA GLY A 410 -22.82 -16.96 -2.83
C GLY A 410 -22.95 -15.43 -2.87
N ALA A 411 -23.87 -14.87 -3.67
CA ALA A 411 -23.98 -13.43 -3.90
C ALA A 411 -24.22 -12.63 -2.62
N LEU A 412 -25.14 -13.11 -1.77
CA LEU A 412 -25.43 -12.46 -0.48
C LEU A 412 -24.17 -12.43 0.40
N ARG A 413 -23.43 -13.55 0.49
CA ARG A 413 -22.23 -13.65 1.31
C ARG A 413 -21.11 -12.72 0.82
N ALA A 414 -20.93 -12.64 -0.49
CA ALA A 414 -19.94 -11.80 -1.14
C ALA A 414 -20.14 -10.30 -0.82
N VAL A 415 -21.40 -9.84 -0.74
CA VAL A 415 -21.72 -8.46 -0.33
C VAL A 415 -21.70 -8.30 1.19
N LEU A 416 -22.24 -9.28 1.92
CA LEU A 416 -22.45 -9.20 3.36
C LEU A 416 -21.13 -9.12 4.13
N LEU A 417 -20.10 -9.87 3.74
CA LEU A 417 -18.81 -9.88 4.44
C LEU A 417 -18.15 -8.49 4.53
N PRO A 418 -17.88 -7.77 3.43
CA PRO A 418 -17.29 -6.43 3.51
C PRO A 418 -18.23 -5.42 4.18
N VAL A 419 -19.54 -5.53 3.97
CA VAL A 419 -20.56 -4.66 4.61
C VAL A 419 -20.58 -4.83 6.13
N ALA A 420 -20.53 -6.07 6.61
CA ALA A 420 -20.53 -6.40 8.03
C ALA A 420 -19.19 -6.01 8.71
N LEU A 421 -18.08 -6.09 7.98
CA LEU A 421 -16.75 -5.71 8.48
C LEU A 421 -16.60 -4.18 8.64
N ALA A 422 -17.18 -3.37 7.76
CA ALA A 422 -17.06 -1.90 7.78
C ALA A 422 -17.35 -1.24 9.16
N PRO A 423 -18.50 -1.49 9.83
CA PRO A 423 -18.76 -0.91 11.16
C PRO A 423 -17.79 -1.40 12.23
N VAL A 424 -17.35 -2.66 12.17
CA VAL A 424 -16.34 -3.21 13.10
C VAL A 424 -15.04 -2.44 12.97
N LEU A 425 -14.60 -2.17 11.73
CA LEU A 425 -13.37 -1.42 11.47
C LEU A 425 -13.49 0.03 11.94
N ILE A 426 -14.63 0.71 11.75
CA ILE A 426 -14.81 2.07 12.27
C ILE A 426 -14.78 2.08 13.80
N ALA A 427 -15.43 1.14 14.48
CA ALA A 427 -15.33 1.00 15.93
C ALA A 427 -13.88 0.72 16.37
N GLY A 428 -13.14 -0.09 15.61
CA GLY A 428 -11.71 -0.32 15.80
C GLY A 428 -10.88 0.97 15.64
N GLN A 429 -11.21 1.85 14.69
CA GLN A 429 -10.56 3.15 14.51
C GLN A 429 -10.82 4.08 15.70
N VAL A 430 -11.99 4.02 16.33
CA VAL A 430 -12.25 4.75 17.58
C VAL A 430 -11.35 4.23 18.70
N ARG A 431 -11.26 2.90 18.85
CA ARG A 431 -10.38 2.26 19.84
C ARG A 431 -8.91 2.64 19.61
N ASP A 432 -8.46 2.64 18.36
CA ASP A 432 -7.10 3.00 17.97
C ASP A 432 -6.80 4.48 18.23
N ALA A 433 -7.74 5.38 17.88
CA ALA A 433 -7.61 6.80 18.21
C ALA A 433 -7.49 7.03 19.73
N ALA A 434 -8.22 6.27 20.55
CA ALA A 434 -8.20 6.35 22.01
C ALA A 434 -6.99 5.65 22.66
N LYS A 435 -6.02 5.14 21.90
CA LYS A 435 -4.90 4.35 22.45
C LYS A 435 -3.92 5.15 23.32
N GLY A 436 -3.77 6.45 23.07
CA GLY A 436 -2.78 7.29 23.76
C GLY A 436 -1.33 7.00 23.34
N PRO A 437 -0.35 7.71 23.94
CA PRO A 437 1.06 7.47 23.69
C PRO A 437 1.49 6.09 24.21
N MET A 438 2.51 5.50 23.60
CA MET A 438 3.09 4.25 24.07
C MET A 438 3.68 4.42 25.48
N PRO A 439 3.33 3.58 26.47
CA PRO A 439 3.93 3.64 27.80
C PRO A 439 5.44 3.45 27.76
N LEU A 440 6.19 4.24 28.53
CA LEU A 440 7.66 4.15 28.60
C LEU A 440 8.15 2.76 29.03
N GLN A 441 7.34 2.04 29.81
CA GLN A 441 7.63 0.65 30.22
C GLN A 441 7.74 -0.31 29.02
N LEU A 442 7.06 -0.04 27.91
CA LEU A 442 7.17 -0.86 26.70
C LEU A 442 8.42 -0.53 25.87
N MET A 443 9.13 0.56 26.21
CA MET A 443 10.35 1.01 25.56
C MET A 443 11.61 0.60 26.34
N THR A 444 11.47 -0.07 27.49
CA THR A 444 12.62 -0.49 28.28
C THR A 444 13.37 -1.60 27.54
N PRO A 445 14.70 -1.46 27.32
CA PRO A 445 15.48 -2.47 26.64
C PRO A 445 15.37 -3.85 27.31
N MET A 446 15.18 -4.88 26.50
CA MET A 446 15.11 -6.29 26.89
C MET A 446 16.22 -7.06 26.16
N PRO A 447 17.47 -6.99 26.66
CA PRO A 447 18.61 -7.59 25.98
C PRO A 447 18.46 -9.11 25.88
N THR A 448 18.61 -9.63 24.66
CA THR A 448 18.68 -11.06 24.35
C THR A 448 19.93 -11.34 23.54
N ALA A 449 20.30 -12.62 23.38
CA ALA A 449 21.44 -13.01 22.55
C ALA A 449 21.29 -12.59 21.07
N GLN A 450 20.06 -12.37 20.61
CA GLN A 450 19.72 -11.97 19.24
C GLN A 450 19.55 -10.45 19.08
N GLY A 451 19.67 -9.66 20.16
CA GLY A 451 19.46 -8.21 20.18
C GLY A 451 18.43 -7.76 21.21
N ASP A 452 17.95 -6.52 21.10
CA ASP A 452 16.92 -5.99 21.99
C ASP A 452 15.52 -6.46 21.58
N SER A 453 14.87 -7.24 22.45
CA SER A 453 13.52 -7.78 22.19
C SER A 453 12.39 -6.79 22.49
N SER A 454 12.69 -5.62 23.08
CA SER A 454 11.71 -4.55 23.32
C SER A 454 11.01 -4.11 22.02
N VAL A 455 11.71 -4.18 20.89
CA VAL A 455 11.19 -3.87 19.56
C VAL A 455 9.96 -4.71 19.21
N LEU A 456 9.91 -5.99 19.62
CA LEU A 456 8.76 -6.86 19.36
C LEU A 456 7.52 -6.40 20.14
N VAL A 457 7.71 -5.98 21.39
CA VAL A 457 6.63 -5.44 22.22
C VAL A 457 6.14 -4.09 21.67
N MET A 458 7.06 -3.23 21.23
CA MET A 458 6.72 -1.96 20.56
C MET A 458 5.95 -2.20 19.25
N LEU A 459 6.38 -3.17 18.42
CA LEU A 459 5.67 -3.55 17.20
C LEU A 459 4.29 -4.15 17.49
N ALA A 460 4.17 -5.00 18.52
CA ALA A 460 2.90 -5.55 18.95
C ALA A 460 1.95 -4.46 19.46
N TRP A 461 2.46 -3.49 20.22
CA TRP A 461 1.73 -2.29 20.58
C TRP A 461 1.27 -1.57 19.32
N GLN A 462 2.16 -1.17 18.42
CA GLN A 462 1.83 -0.40 17.21
C GLN A 462 0.89 -1.11 16.23
N SER A 463 0.93 -2.45 16.17
CA SER A 463 0.14 -3.24 15.22
C SER A 463 -1.20 -3.74 15.77
N ASP A 464 -1.52 -3.48 17.05
CA ASP A 464 -2.73 -4.02 17.70
C ASP A 464 -4.02 -3.77 16.90
N ALA A 465 -4.23 -2.56 16.37
CA ALA A 465 -5.40 -2.23 15.58
C ALA A 465 -5.45 -2.96 14.23
N LEU A 466 -4.28 -3.14 13.59
CA LEU A 466 -4.16 -3.91 12.35
C LEU A 466 -4.43 -5.40 12.59
N LEU A 467 -3.88 -5.96 13.67
CA LEU A 467 -4.10 -7.35 14.06
C LEU A 467 -5.58 -7.60 14.38
N LEU A 468 -6.25 -6.67 15.04
CA LEU A 468 -7.69 -6.75 15.29
C LEU A 468 -8.53 -6.61 14.02
N ALA A 469 -8.12 -5.78 13.06
CA ALA A 469 -8.78 -5.70 11.76
C ALA A 469 -8.66 -7.02 10.98
N LEU A 470 -7.47 -7.63 10.99
CA LEU A 470 -7.22 -8.95 10.40
C LEU A 470 -8.05 -10.03 11.07
N LEU A 471 -8.04 -10.08 12.40
CA LEU A 471 -8.80 -11.03 13.20
C LEU A 471 -10.32 -10.87 12.97
N ALA A 472 -10.83 -9.63 12.91
CA ALA A 472 -12.23 -9.38 12.61
C ALA A 472 -12.60 -9.87 11.20
N GLY A 473 -11.76 -9.59 10.21
CA GLY A 473 -11.96 -10.07 8.84
C GLY A 473 -12.00 -11.60 8.75
N THR A 474 -11.06 -12.30 9.40
CA THR A 474 -11.00 -13.77 9.39
C THR A 474 -12.16 -14.40 10.17
N LEU A 475 -12.50 -13.87 11.34
CA LEU A 475 -13.65 -14.33 12.13
C LEU A 475 -14.96 -14.17 11.36
N LEU A 476 -15.21 -13.00 10.75
CA LEU A 476 -16.43 -12.78 9.97
C LEU A 476 -16.47 -13.64 8.71
N ALA A 477 -15.34 -13.85 8.04
CA ALA A 477 -15.27 -14.76 6.89
C ALA A 477 -15.62 -16.20 7.27
N GLY A 478 -15.14 -16.65 8.44
CA GLY A 478 -15.46 -17.95 9.03
C GLY A 478 -16.93 -18.08 9.45
N LEU A 479 -17.48 -17.09 10.15
CA LEU A 479 -18.91 -17.05 10.50
C LEU A 479 -19.81 -17.01 9.25
N GLY A 480 -19.32 -16.42 8.16
CA GLY A 480 -19.98 -16.47 6.85
C GLY A 480 -20.18 -17.87 6.29
N LEU A 481 -19.40 -18.86 6.74
CA LEU A 481 -19.64 -20.28 6.39
C LEU A 481 -20.87 -20.85 7.10
N LEU A 482 -21.24 -20.29 8.26
CA LEU A 482 -22.41 -20.72 9.04
C LEU A 482 -23.69 -19.99 8.61
N GLY A 483 -23.57 -18.93 7.81
CA GLY A 483 -24.69 -18.20 7.22
C GLY A 483 -24.76 -16.70 7.58
N PRO A 484 -25.74 -15.98 7.01
CA PRO A 484 -25.83 -14.52 7.13
C PRO A 484 -26.13 -14.05 8.56
N VAL A 485 -26.94 -14.80 9.31
CA VAL A 485 -27.29 -14.48 10.71
C VAL A 485 -26.05 -14.48 11.60
N TRP A 486 -25.17 -15.48 11.45
CA TRP A 486 -23.91 -15.58 12.19
C TRP A 486 -22.94 -14.46 11.83
N THR A 487 -22.89 -14.07 10.56
CA THR A 487 -22.05 -12.95 10.09
C THR A 487 -22.50 -11.63 10.71
N LEU A 488 -23.81 -11.36 10.67
CA LEU A 488 -24.39 -10.14 11.25
C LEU A 488 -24.28 -10.12 12.78
N GLY A 489 -24.58 -11.24 13.44
CA GLY A 489 -24.43 -11.38 14.90
C GLY A 489 -22.98 -11.21 15.34
N GLY A 490 -22.03 -11.82 14.62
CA GLY A 490 -20.60 -11.66 14.84
C GLY A 490 -20.14 -10.21 14.65
N ALA A 491 -20.62 -9.53 13.60
CA ALA A 491 -20.28 -8.13 13.35
C ALA A 491 -20.85 -7.20 14.42
N ALA A 492 -22.09 -7.44 14.88
CA ALA A 492 -22.69 -6.69 15.98
C ALA A 492 -21.88 -6.87 17.27
N LEU A 493 -21.52 -8.12 17.61
CA LEU A 493 -20.71 -8.44 18.78
C LEU A 493 -19.32 -7.80 18.71
N LEU A 494 -18.60 -7.96 17.59
CA LEU A 494 -17.27 -7.37 17.41
C LEU A 494 -17.32 -5.84 17.46
N THR A 495 -18.33 -5.21 16.86
CA THR A 495 -18.54 -3.76 16.93
C THR A 495 -18.76 -3.33 18.39
N ALA A 496 -19.60 -4.03 19.14
CA ALA A 496 -19.86 -3.75 20.55
C ALA A 496 -18.58 -3.92 21.40
N LEU A 497 -17.81 -4.99 21.18
CA LEU A 497 -16.54 -5.23 21.87
C LEU A 497 -15.53 -4.09 21.59
N MET A 498 -15.34 -3.70 20.32
CA MET A 498 -14.45 -2.60 19.97
C MET A 498 -14.90 -1.27 20.60
N ALA A 499 -16.22 -1.00 20.62
CA ALA A 499 -16.77 0.18 21.26
C ALA A 499 -16.59 0.18 22.79
N LEU A 500 -16.75 -0.97 23.45
CA LEU A 500 -16.50 -1.13 24.88
C LEU A 500 -15.02 -0.92 25.22
N MET A 501 -14.11 -1.51 24.44
CA MET A 501 -12.67 -1.29 24.59
C MET A 501 -12.30 0.19 24.40
N ALA A 502 -12.87 0.84 23.38
CA ALA A 502 -12.69 2.27 23.15
C ALA A 502 -13.18 3.11 24.33
N ARG A 503 -14.36 2.80 24.88
CA ARG A 503 -14.91 3.47 26.07
C ARG A 503 -14.01 3.29 27.28
N GLY A 504 -13.46 2.09 27.49
CA GLY A 504 -12.49 1.82 28.57
C GLY A 504 -11.26 2.71 28.46
N ARG A 505 -10.68 2.82 27.26
CA ARG A 505 -9.54 3.70 26.98
C ARG A 505 -9.86 5.19 27.19
N LEU A 506 -11.01 5.66 26.71
CA LEU A 506 -11.43 7.06 26.89
C LEU A 506 -11.62 7.42 28.37
N ARG A 507 -12.09 6.48 29.20
CA ARG A 507 -12.20 6.69 30.65
C ARG A 507 -10.83 6.80 31.31
N ALA A 508 -9.91 5.91 30.98
CA ALA A 508 -8.56 5.90 31.53
C ALA A 508 -7.74 7.15 31.18
N LEU A 509 -8.03 7.80 30.05
CA LEU A 509 -7.40 9.07 29.64
C LEU A 509 -8.08 10.31 30.24
N GLY A 510 -9.33 10.18 30.72
CA GLY A 510 -10.13 11.29 31.24
C GLY A 510 -10.14 11.38 32.77
N SER A 511 -9.74 10.32 33.46
CA SER A 511 -9.35 10.31 34.88
C SER A 511 -7.93 10.83 35.02
#